data_AF-A0A7S7W907-F1
#
_entry.id   AF-A0A7S7W907-F1
#
_cell.length_a   1.000
_cell.length_b   1.000
_cell.length_c   1.000
_cell.angle_alpha   90.00
_cell.angle_beta   90.00
_cell.angle_gamma   90.00
#
_symmetry.space_group_name_H-M   'P 1'
#
loop_
_entity.id
_entity.type
_entity.pdbx_description
1 polymer ?
#
loop_
_entity_poly.entity_id
_entity_poly.type
_entity_poly.pdbx_seq_one_letter_code
_entity_poly.pdbx_strand_id
1 'polypeptide(L)' 'MSDPTQQEIRERAQRLWEQAGKPEGREDEFWQAAEQELRNEDRSSTLRTPDTL' A
#
# COMPACT_ATOMS: atom_id res chain seq x y z
N MET A 1 6.00 -15.71 1.86
CA MET A 1 5.60 -14.61 0.96
C MET A 1 4.35 -14.05 1.58
N SER A 2 4.49 -12.97 2.34
CA SER A 2 3.32 -12.35 2.97
C SER A 2 2.68 -11.46 1.91
N ASP A 3 1.44 -11.72 1.56
CA ASP A 3 0.67 -10.76 0.79
C ASP A 3 0.42 -9.53 1.70
N PRO A 4 0.46 -8.31 1.16
CA PRO A 4 0.27 -7.09 1.95
C PRO A 4 -1.11 -7.10 2.61
N THR A 5 -1.18 -6.64 3.85
CA THR A 5 -2.45 -6.63 4.58
C THR A 5 -3.39 -5.56 4.02
N GLN A 6 -4.69 -5.76 4.14
CA GLN A 6 -5.69 -4.75 3.72
C GLN A 6 -5.46 -3.40 4.40
N GLN A 7 -4.88 -3.38 5.60
CA GLN A 7 -4.57 -2.15 6.32
C GLN A 7 -3.43 -1.38 5.64
N GLU A 8 -2.35 -2.07 5.25
CA GLU A 8 -1.24 -1.44 4.52
C GLU A 8 -1.68 -0.96 3.14
N ILE A 9 -2.44 -1.79 2.41
CA ILE A 9 -3.00 -1.41 1.10
C ILE A 9 -3.86 -0.16 1.25
N ARG A 10 -4.70 -0.11 2.28
CA ARG A 10 -5.55 1.05 2.57
C ARG A 10 -4.76 2.32 2.91
N GLU A 11 -3.70 2.22 3.73
CA GLU A 11 -2.86 3.36 4.07
C GLU A 11 -2.11 3.90 2.85
N ARG A 12 -1.58 2.98 2.03
CA ARG A 12 -0.84 3.32 0.82
C ARG A 12 -1.76 3.89 -0.26
N ALA A 13 -2.92 3.29 -0.47
CA ALA A 13 -3.95 3.75 -1.40
C ALA A 13 -4.48 5.13 -1.01
N GLN A 14 -4.77 5.35 0.28
CA GLN A 14 -5.14 6.67 0.78
C GLN A 14 -4.03 7.69 0.50
N ARG A 15 -2.78 7.45 0.89
CA ARG A 15 -1.68 8.40 0.61
C ARG A 15 -1.54 8.76 -0.88
N LEU A 16 -1.69 7.78 -1.77
CA LEU A 16 -1.65 8.00 -3.22
C LEU A 16 -2.85 8.83 -3.68
N TRP A 17 -4.04 8.50 -3.19
CA TRP A 17 -5.28 9.21 -3.48
C TRP A 17 -5.25 10.66 -2.96
N GLU A 18 -4.73 10.89 -1.75
CA GLU A 18 -4.58 12.23 -1.16
C GLU A 18 -3.58 13.08 -1.95
N GLN A 19 -2.43 12.52 -2.35
CA GLN A 19 -1.46 13.21 -3.20
C GLN A 19 -2.02 13.55 -4.59
N ALA A 20 -2.88 12.69 -5.12
CA ALA A 20 -3.56 12.91 -6.40
C ALA A 20 -4.71 13.94 -6.30
N GLY A 21 -5.02 14.46 -5.10
CA GLY A 21 -6.08 15.44 -4.89
C GLY A 21 -7.47 14.84 -4.67
N LYS A 22 -7.53 13.58 -4.24
CA LYS A 22 -8.77 12.84 -3.92
C LYS A 22 -9.80 12.84 -5.06
N PRO A 23 -9.43 12.38 -6.26
CA PRO A 23 -10.40 12.22 -7.34
C PRO A 23 -11.48 11.21 -6.95
N GLU A 24 -12.72 11.65 -6.95
CA GLU A 24 -13.89 10.83 -6.61
C GLU A 24 -14.07 9.73 -7.68
N GLY A 25 -14.26 8.49 -7.25
CA GLY A 25 -14.44 7.33 -8.15
C GLY A 25 -13.16 6.74 -8.75
N ARG A 26 -11.97 7.16 -8.30
CA ARG A 26 -10.69 6.53 -8.68
C ARG A 26 -10.01 5.75 -7.55
N GLU A 27 -10.67 5.62 -6.41
CA GLU A 27 -10.15 4.93 -5.22
C GLU A 27 -9.75 3.48 -5.52
N ASP A 28 -10.51 2.75 -6.35
CA ASP A 28 -10.17 1.39 -6.79
C ASP A 28 -8.84 1.31 -7.56
N GLU A 29 -8.53 2.31 -8.39
CA GLU A 29 -7.26 2.33 -9.12
C GLU A 29 -6.08 2.55 -8.17
N PHE A 30 -6.25 3.41 -7.16
CA PHE A 30 -5.25 3.63 -6.12
C PHE A 30 -5.12 2.43 -5.19
N TRP A 31 -6.21 1.71 -4.92
CA TRP A 31 -6.20 0.48 -4.14
C TRP A 31 -5.39 -0.62 -4.83
N GLN A 32 -5.65 -0.87 -6.12
CA GLN A 32 -4.89 -1.86 -6.89
C GLN A 32 -3.43 -1.45 -7.11
N ALA A 33 -3.16 -0.16 -7.34
CA ALA A 33 -1.79 0.34 -7.42
C ALA A 33 -1.03 0.15 -6.11
N ALA A 34 -1.67 0.47 -4.97
CA ALA A 34 -1.10 0.27 -3.65
C ALA A 34 -0.81 -1.21 -3.34
N GLU A 35 -1.75 -2.10 -3.66
CA GLU A 35 -1.57 -3.55 -3.47
C GLU A 35 -0.37 -4.07 -4.28
N GLN A 36 -0.27 -3.69 -5.55
CA GLN A 36 0.83 -4.08 -6.41
C GLN A 36 2.18 -3.51 -5.95
N GLU A 37 2.20 -2.24 -5.52
CA GLU A 37 3.40 -1.58 -4.99
C GLU A 37 3.87 -2.29 -3.72
N LEU A 38 2.98 -2.51 -2.74
CA LEU A 38 3.33 -3.18 -1.49
C LEU A 38 3.75 -4.63 -1.70
N ARG A 39 3.11 -5.35 -2.63
CA ARG A 39 3.50 -6.72 -2.98
C ARG A 39 4.90 -6.79 -3.61
N ASN A 40 5.31 -5.74 -4.30
CA ASN A 40 6.65 -5.60 -4.85
C ASN A 40 7.66 -5.16 -3.78
N GLU A 41 7.28 -4.20 -2.93
CA GLU A 41 8.07 -3.66 -1.83
C GLU A 41 8.30 -4.71 -0.73
N ASP A 42 7.32 -5.50 -0.30
CA ASP A 42 7.45 -6.53 0.75
C ASP A 42 8.49 -7.61 0.37
N ARG A 43 8.55 -7.97 -0.92
CA ARG A 43 9.59 -8.86 -1.45
C ARG A 43 11.00 -8.30 -1.24
N SER A 44 11.15 -6.99 -1.09
CA SER A 44 12.42 -6.29 -0.85
C SER A 44 12.58 -5.83 0.61
N SER A 45 11.48 -5.61 1.34
CA SER A 45 11.42 -4.94 2.65
C SER A 45 11.32 -5.91 3.83
N THR A 46 11.09 -7.21 3.57
CA THR A 46 11.13 -8.28 4.61
C THR A 46 12.46 -8.39 5.38
N LEU A 47 13.49 -7.61 5.03
CA LEU A 47 14.78 -7.52 5.74
C LEU A 47 14.96 -6.25 6.62
N ARG A 48 13.99 -5.34 6.72
CA ARG A 48 14.13 -4.08 7.48
C ARG A 48 12.76 -3.59 7.95
N THR A 49 12.24 -3.84 9.15
CA THR A 49 12.80 -4.14 10.47
C THR A 49 11.74 -4.88 11.30
N PRO A 50 12.15 -5.76 12.24
CA PRO A 50 11.30 -6.15 13.35
C PRO A 50 11.22 -4.97 14.32
N ASP A 51 10.03 -4.45 14.61
CA ASP A 51 9.84 -3.61 15.81
C ASP A 51 8.37 -3.67 16.25
N THR A 52 8.09 -4.64 17.10
CA THR A 52 6.99 -4.58 18.06
C THR A 52 7.59 -5.06 19.37
N LEU A 53 8.24 -4.12 20.07
CA LEU A 53 8.64 -4.27 21.46
C LEU A 53 7.86 -3.26 22.32
#